data_AF-A0A0T1WXN1-F1
#
_entry.id   AF-A0A0T1WXN1-F1
#
_cell.length_a   1.000
_cell.length_b   1.000
_cell.length_c   1.000
_cell.angle_alpha   90.00
_cell.angle_beta   90.00
_cell.angle_gamma   90.00
#
_symmetry.space_group_name_H-M   'P 1'
#
loop_
_entity.id
_entity.type
_entity.pdbx_description
1 polymer ?
#
loop_
_entity_poly.entity_id
_entity_poly.type
_entity_poly.pdbx_seq_one_letter_code
_entity_poly.pdbx_strand_id
1 'polypeptide(L)'
;MYEFAIAWEWLALAVRWLHVITAIAWIGSSFYFIALDLGLVKRDHLPAGAHGEEWQVHGGGFYHIQKYLVAPAAMPEHLTWFKWESYATWLSGFAMLCLVYYGGADLFLIDRHVLDISPMTAILISLASLGFGWLFYDLLCKSPLGRNTWVLMGVLYVALVAMAWGYTQVFTGRAAFLHLGAFTATIMSANVFFIIMPNQRVVVADLIAGRAPDPKYGVIAKQRSLHNNYLTLPVIFFMLSNHYPLAFATAYSWVIAALVFLMGVTIRHWFNTTHARKGRPTWTWLVTLLIFIAIIWLSTVPKILSGEDKAEITPSYNQFASNAHFPAVRDLISTRCSMCHSAEPVYEGINRPPKGVVLEDEAEIAAHARDIYIQAGRSHAMPPGNITDMTGDERKLLTAWFESAVQEGKTE
;
A
#
# COMPACT_ATOMS: atom_id res chain seq x y z
N MET A 1 -23.34 -0.89 24.76
CA MET A 1 -22.34 -0.03 24.08
C MET A 1 -20.93 -0.60 24.19
N TYR A 2 -20.44 -0.92 25.39
CA TYR A 2 -19.12 -1.56 25.60
C TYR A 2 -18.96 -2.91 24.86
N GLU A 3 -19.96 -3.80 24.94
CA GLU A 3 -19.93 -5.11 24.26
C GLU A 3 -19.88 -4.98 22.73
N PHE A 4 -20.55 -3.98 22.16
CA PHE A 4 -20.53 -3.70 20.73
C PHE A 4 -19.14 -3.24 20.27
N ALA A 5 -18.48 -2.36 21.04
CA ALA A 5 -17.13 -1.90 20.74
C ALA A 5 -16.11 -3.05 20.78
N ILE A 6 -16.19 -3.93 21.78
CA ILE A 6 -15.34 -5.13 21.86
C ILE A 6 -15.59 -6.05 20.66
N ALA A 7 -16.86 -6.30 20.31
CA ALA A 7 -17.20 -7.12 19.16
C ALA A 7 -16.67 -6.51 17.84
N TRP A 8 -16.72 -5.18 17.70
CA TRP A 8 -16.19 -4.46 16.53
C TRP A 8 -14.68 -4.59 16.41
N GLU A 9 -13.94 -4.46 17.51
CA GLU A 9 -12.48 -4.65 17.53
C GLU A 9 -12.08 -6.08 17.15
N TRP A 10 -12.78 -7.09 17.70
CA TRP A 10 -12.54 -8.49 17.32
C TRP A 10 -12.90 -8.77 15.86
N LEU A 11 -13.99 -8.18 15.36
CA LEU A 11 -14.37 -8.28 13.96
C LEU A 11 -13.31 -7.64 13.05
N ALA A 12 -12.86 -6.43 13.36
CA ALA A 12 -11.81 -5.75 12.63
C ALA A 12 -10.49 -6.55 12.65
N LEU A 13 -10.13 -7.16 13.78
CA LEU A 13 -8.98 -8.05 13.88
C LEU A 13 -9.14 -9.31 13.02
N ALA A 14 -10.29 -9.99 13.08
CA ALA A 14 -10.56 -11.20 12.33
C ALA A 14 -10.50 -10.95 10.82
N VAL A 15 -11.13 -9.87 10.34
CA VAL A 15 -11.10 -9.49 8.91
C VAL A 15 -9.70 -9.07 8.49
N ARG A 16 -8.95 -8.32 9.33
CA ARG A 16 -7.54 -7.97 9.05
C ARG A 16 -6.67 -9.22 8.93
N TRP A 17 -6.84 -10.17 9.84
CA TRP A 17 -6.08 -11.41 9.83
C TRP A 17 -6.36 -12.23 8.57
N LEU A 18 -7.64 -12.40 8.21
CA LEU A 18 -8.05 -13.02 6.95
C LEU A 18 -7.45 -12.30 5.73
N HIS A 19 -7.50 -10.96 5.72
CA HIS A 19 -6.98 -10.16 4.63
C HIS A 19 -5.48 -10.37 4.43
N VAL A 20 -4.69 -10.35 5.50
CA VAL A 20 -3.24 -10.59 5.43
C VAL A 20 -2.93 -11.99 4.88
N ILE A 21 -3.62 -13.02 5.36
CA ILE A 21 -3.42 -14.40 4.89
C ILE A 21 -3.72 -14.52 3.39
N THR A 22 -4.87 -14.01 2.97
CA THR A 22 -5.30 -14.09 1.56
C THR A 22 -4.39 -13.26 0.65
N ALA A 23 -3.95 -12.08 1.10
CA ALA A 23 -3.02 -11.24 0.37
C ALA A 23 -1.66 -11.93 0.18
N ILE A 24 -1.12 -12.59 1.21
CA ILE A 24 0.13 -13.37 1.09
C ILE A 24 -0.04 -14.50 0.08
N ALA A 25 -1.16 -15.24 0.13
CA ALA A 25 -1.44 -16.31 -0.83
C ALA A 25 -1.52 -15.78 -2.27
N TRP A 26 -2.18 -14.64 -2.49
CA TRP A 26 -2.34 -14.06 -3.81
C TRP A 26 -1.04 -13.46 -4.36
N ILE A 27 -0.32 -12.68 -3.57
CA ILE A 27 0.93 -12.06 -4.01
C ILE A 27 2.02 -13.12 -4.18
N GLY A 28 2.10 -14.10 -3.28
CA GLY A 28 3.02 -15.22 -3.38
C GLY A 28 2.79 -16.05 -4.64
N SER A 29 1.54 -16.45 -4.90
CA SER A 29 1.20 -17.18 -6.13
C SER A 29 1.49 -16.35 -7.39
N SER A 30 1.18 -15.05 -7.37
CA SER A 30 1.47 -14.15 -8.49
C SER A 30 2.97 -14.12 -8.79
N PHE A 31 3.83 -13.89 -7.79
CA PHE A 31 5.28 -13.89 -7.98
C PHE A 31 5.81 -15.23 -8.47
N TYR A 32 5.30 -16.33 -7.93
CA TYR A 32 5.66 -17.68 -8.36
C TYR A 32 5.31 -17.91 -9.84
N PHE A 33 4.07 -17.64 -10.26
CA PHE A 33 3.66 -17.88 -11.64
C PHE A 33 4.36 -16.98 -12.65
N ILE A 34 4.70 -15.74 -12.28
CA ILE A 34 5.48 -14.85 -13.13
C ILE A 34 6.92 -15.36 -13.28
N ALA A 35 7.55 -15.78 -12.17
CA ALA A 35 8.88 -16.36 -12.20
C ALA A 35 8.92 -17.64 -13.04
N LEU A 36 7.92 -18.52 -12.86
CA LEU A 36 7.74 -19.72 -13.66
C LEU A 36 7.58 -19.39 -15.15
N ASP A 37 6.65 -18.50 -15.52
CA ASP A 37 6.39 -18.16 -16.92
C ASP A 37 7.60 -17.56 -17.64
N LEU A 38 8.36 -16.71 -16.94
CA LEU A 38 9.58 -16.11 -17.49
C LEU A 38 10.75 -17.10 -17.51
N GLY A 39 10.79 -18.06 -16.60
CA GLY A 39 11.87 -19.04 -16.47
C GLY A 39 11.80 -20.21 -17.45
N LEU A 40 10.64 -20.42 -18.11
CA LEU A 40 10.41 -21.56 -19.01
C LEU A 40 11.51 -21.71 -20.07
N VAL A 41 11.95 -22.96 -20.26
CA VAL A 41 12.97 -23.33 -21.23
C VAL A 41 12.34 -24.14 -22.35
N LYS A 42 12.62 -23.75 -23.60
CA LYS A 42 12.29 -24.59 -24.74
C LYS A 42 13.40 -25.62 -24.96
N ARG A 43 13.02 -26.90 -25.03
CA ARG A 43 13.93 -28.03 -25.29
C ARG A 43 13.39 -28.88 -26.43
N ASP A 44 14.28 -29.61 -27.11
CA ASP A 44 13.92 -30.35 -28.33
C ASP A 44 12.98 -31.54 -28.08
N HIS A 45 13.04 -32.13 -26.88
CA HIS A 45 12.19 -33.27 -26.49
C HIS A 45 10.81 -32.86 -25.99
N LEU A 46 10.45 -31.57 -26.05
CA LEU A 46 9.16 -31.12 -25.58
C LEU A 46 8.01 -31.70 -26.43
N PRO A 47 6.88 -32.08 -25.80
CA PRO A 47 5.69 -32.48 -26.53
C PRO A 47 5.25 -31.42 -27.54
N ALA A 48 4.63 -31.86 -28.64
CA ALA A 48 4.10 -30.96 -29.64
C ALA A 48 3.12 -29.95 -28.99
N GLY A 49 3.31 -28.66 -29.29
CA GLY A 49 2.48 -27.57 -28.75
C GLY A 49 2.92 -27.02 -27.38
N ALA A 50 3.89 -27.65 -26.70
CA ALA A 50 4.46 -27.11 -25.48
C ALA A 50 5.33 -25.87 -25.78
N HIS A 51 5.11 -24.80 -25.00
CA HIS A 51 5.87 -23.56 -25.09
C HIS A 51 7.27 -23.70 -24.49
N GLY A 52 7.33 -24.40 -23.35
CA GLY A 52 8.53 -24.58 -22.55
C GLY A 52 8.23 -25.41 -21.31
N GLU A 53 9.29 -25.80 -20.62
CA GLU A 53 9.25 -26.52 -19.34
C GLU A 53 10.09 -25.84 -18.27
N GLU A 54 9.80 -26.16 -17.01
CA GLU A 54 10.65 -25.83 -15.87
C GLU A 54 10.69 -27.01 -14.89
N TRP A 55 11.85 -27.23 -14.29
CA TRP A 55 12.07 -28.19 -13.23
C TRP A 55 12.26 -27.46 -11.92
N GLN A 56 11.50 -27.82 -10.90
CA GLN A 56 11.54 -27.16 -9.59
C GLN A 56 11.69 -28.18 -8.47
N VAL A 57 12.37 -27.80 -7.39
CA VAL A 57 12.51 -28.63 -6.19
C VAL A 57 11.80 -27.95 -5.03
N HIS A 58 10.92 -28.68 -4.37
CA HIS A 58 10.25 -28.21 -3.16
C HIS A 58 9.75 -29.41 -2.33
N GLY A 59 9.70 -29.28 -1.00
CA GLY A 59 9.17 -30.31 -0.11
C GLY A 59 9.86 -31.67 -0.21
N GLY A 60 11.13 -31.71 -0.63
CA GLY A 60 11.89 -32.96 -0.82
C GLY A 60 11.64 -33.70 -2.15
N GLY A 61 10.85 -33.13 -3.07
CA GLY A 61 10.55 -33.71 -4.38
C GLY A 61 10.87 -32.79 -5.56
N PHE A 62 10.71 -33.34 -6.77
CA PHE A 62 10.89 -32.62 -8.04
C PHE A 62 9.56 -32.46 -8.76
N TYR A 63 9.28 -31.24 -9.22
CA TYR A 63 8.14 -30.89 -10.05
C TYR A 63 8.63 -30.65 -11.48
N HIS A 64 7.99 -31.30 -12.45
CA HIS A 64 8.19 -31.06 -13.87
C HIS A 64 6.95 -30.36 -14.42
N ILE A 65 7.09 -29.10 -14.79
CA ILE A 65 5.98 -28.27 -15.25
C ILE A 65 6.18 -27.97 -16.72
N GLN A 66 5.16 -28.26 -17.53
CA GLN A 66 5.11 -27.93 -18.96
C GLN A 66 3.99 -26.93 -19.21
N LYS A 67 4.28 -25.84 -19.91
CA LYS A 67 3.26 -24.85 -20.28
C LYS A 67 2.88 -25.00 -21.75
N TYR A 68 1.58 -25.02 -22.02
CA TYR A 68 1.01 -25.01 -23.36
C TYR A 68 0.39 -23.64 -23.63
N LEU A 69 0.61 -23.04 -24.81
CA LEU A 69 0.02 -21.74 -25.18
C LEU A 69 -1.44 -21.87 -25.61
N VAL A 70 -1.79 -23.02 -26.16
CA VAL A 70 -3.11 -23.31 -26.70
C VAL A 70 -3.69 -24.48 -25.92
N ALA A 71 -3.23 -25.70 -26.16
CA ALA A 71 -3.57 -26.87 -25.35
C ALA A 71 -2.59 -28.02 -25.44
N PRO A 72 -2.56 -28.89 -24.43
CA PRO A 72 -2.02 -30.23 -24.56
C PRO A 72 -2.90 -31.11 -25.46
N ALA A 73 -2.34 -32.20 -25.97
CA ALA A 73 -3.07 -33.17 -26.80
C ALA A 73 -4.23 -33.86 -26.05
N ALA A 74 -4.14 -33.97 -24.73
CA ALA A 74 -5.20 -34.45 -23.86
C ALA A 74 -5.37 -33.48 -22.68
N MET A 75 -6.59 -32.97 -22.49
CA MET A 75 -6.91 -32.12 -21.34
C MET A 75 -7.13 -33.00 -20.11
N PRO A 76 -6.48 -32.70 -18.97
CA PRO A 76 -6.72 -33.41 -17.72
C PRO A 76 -8.14 -33.12 -17.19
N GLU A 77 -8.76 -34.11 -16.55
CA GLU A 77 -10.09 -33.97 -15.93
C GLU A 77 -10.08 -32.96 -14.77
N HIS A 78 -8.96 -32.86 -14.06
CA HIS A 78 -8.80 -31.99 -12.91
C HIS A 78 -7.95 -30.75 -13.25
N LEU A 79 -8.55 -29.56 -13.13
CA LEU A 79 -7.88 -28.27 -13.31
C LEU A 79 -7.98 -27.42 -12.04
N THR A 80 -6.84 -27.02 -11.50
CA THR A 80 -6.79 -26.04 -10.40
C THR A 80 -6.81 -24.62 -10.95
N TRP A 81 -7.76 -23.81 -10.50
CA TRP A 81 -7.93 -22.42 -10.93
C TRP A 81 -7.49 -21.45 -9.83
N PHE A 82 -6.38 -20.75 -10.05
CA PHE A 82 -5.82 -19.74 -9.15
C PHE A 82 -6.54 -18.40 -9.28
N LYS A 83 -7.77 -18.33 -8.75
CA LYS A 83 -8.62 -17.13 -8.75
C LYS A 83 -9.06 -16.71 -7.35
N TRP A 84 -9.16 -17.68 -6.45
CA TRP A 84 -9.75 -17.48 -5.13
C TRP A 84 -8.87 -16.63 -4.23
N GLU A 85 -7.56 -16.70 -4.40
CA GLU A 85 -6.59 -15.89 -3.70
C GLU A 85 -6.84 -14.40 -4.00
N SER A 86 -7.04 -14.05 -5.27
CA SER A 86 -7.39 -12.68 -5.70
C SER A 86 -8.75 -12.25 -5.14
N TYR A 87 -9.76 -13.10 -5.28
CA TYR A 87 -11.14 -12.76 -4.90
C TYR A 87 -11.27 -12.58 -3.39
N ALA A 88 -10.71 -13.50 -2.61
CA ALA A 88 -10.73 -13.45 -1.16
C ALA A 88 -9.91 -12.27 -0.63
N THR A 89 -8.77 -11.93 -1.26
CA THR A 89 -8.00 -10.73 -0.90
C THR A 89 -8.80 -9.46 -1.12
N TRP A 90 -9.48 -9.33 -2.26
CA TRP A 90 -10.29 -8.15 -2.55
C TRP A 90 -11.50 -8.04 -1.63
N LEU A 91 -12.24 -9.13 -1.43
CA LEU A 91 -13.42 -9.15 -0.55
C LEU A 91 -13.05 -8.81 0.90
N SER A 92 -11.99 -9.42 1.44
CA SER A 92 -11.50 -9.12 2.79
C SER A 92 -10.91 -7.72 2.91
N GLY A 93 -10.24 -7.21 1.87
CA GLY A 93 -9.70 -5.85 1.84
C GLY A 93 -10.79 -4.79 1.76
N PHE A 94 -11.83 -5.04 0.96
CA PHE A 94 -13.01 -4.19 0.89
C PHE A 94 -13.79 -4.21 2.21
N ALA A 95 -13.93 -5.38 2.85
CA ALA A 95 -14.50 -5.47 4.19
C ALA A 95 -13.68 -4.66 5.22
N MET A 96 -12.34 -4.70 5.16
CA MET A 96 -11.48 -3.86 5.99
C MET A 96 -11.68 -2.35 5.74
N LEU A 97 -11.86 -1.96 4.49
CA LEU A 97 -12.15 -0.57 4.13
C LEU A 97 -13.49 -0.11 4.75
N CYS A 98 -14.52 -0.93 4.65
CA CYS A 98 -15.82 -0.67 5.27
C CYS A 98 -15.72 -0.58 6.81
N LEU A 99 -15.06 -1.53 7.45
CA LEU A 99 -14.99 -1.58 8.93
C LEU A 99 -14.14 -0.45 9.50
N VAL A 100 -12.96 -0.17 8.93
CA VAL A 100 -12.01 0.78 9.55
C VAL A 100 -12.20 2.19 9.01
N TYR A 101 -12.33 2.37 7.69
CA TYR A 101 -12.34 3.70 7.08
C TYR A 101 -13.74 4.26 6.89
N TYR A 102 -14.74 3.44 6.61
CA TYR A 102 -16.11 3.92 6.48
C TYR A 102 -16.81 3.97 7.85
N GLY A 103 -16.59 2.96 8.70
CA GLY A 103 -17.07 2.95 10.08
C GLY A 103 -16.46 4.03 10.98
N GLY A 104 -15.23 4.48 10.69
CA GLY A 104 -14.53 5.56 11.40
C GLY A 104 -14.15 6.74 10.50
N ALA A 105 -15.04 7.12 9.59
CA ALA A 105 -14.74 8.08 8.52
C ALA A 105 -14.25 9.44 9.02
N ASP A 106 -14.82 9.98 10.10
CA ASP A 106 -14.39 11.26 10.69
C ASP A 106 -12.94 11.25 11.16
N LEU A 107 -12.43 10.10 11.60
CA LEU A 107 -11.06 9.95 12.13
C LEU A 107 -10.06 9.52 11.08
N PHE A 108 -10.45 8.59 10.20
CA PHE A 108 -9.51 7.90 9.32
C PHE A 108 -9.60 8.36 7.87
N LEU A 109 -10.77 8.82 7.41
CA LEU A 109 -11.02 9.15 6.00
C LEU A 109 -10.95 10.65 5.72
N ILE A 110 -11.58 11.47 6.57
CA ILE A 110 -11.81 12.90 6.32
C ILE A 110 -10.71 13.75 6.98
N ASP A 111 -10.22 14.74 6.24
CA ASP A 111 -9.40 15.83 6.77
C ASP A 111 -10.14 17.15 6.52
N ARG A 112 -10.64 17.78 7.58
CA ARG A 112 -11.49 18.99 7.49
C ARG A 112 -10.73 20.22 7.01
N HIS A 113 -9.39 20.24 7.13
CA HIS A 113 -8.59 21.34 6.60
C HIS A 113 -8.32 21.20 5.11
N VAL A 114 -8.37 19.98 4.57
CA VAL A 114 -8.23 19.71 3.14
C VAL A 114 -9.56 19.96 2.44
N LEU A 115 -10.61 19.27 2.89
CA LEU A 115 -11.95 19.41 2.33
C LEU A 115 -12.99 18.99 3.39
N ASP A 116 -13.74 19.97 3.89
CA ASP A 116 -14.80 19.72 4.86
C ASP A 116 -16.06 19.16 4.16
N ILE A 117 -16.20 17.83 4.20
CA ILE A 117 -17.31 17.08 3.61
C ILE A 117 -17.88 16.08 4.60
N SER A 118 -19.15 15.73 4.41
CA SER A 118 -19.80 14.72 5.25
C SER A 118 -19.21 13.32 5.04
N PRO A 119 -19.24 12.44 6.06
CA PRO A 119 -18.81 11.04 5.95
C PRO A 119 -19.41 10.31 4.75
N MET A 120 -20.72 10.47 4.50
CA MET A 120 -21.39 9.84 3.36
C MET A 120 -20.80 10.29 2.02
N THR A 121 -20.50 11.58 1.88
CA THR A 121 -19.89 12.13 0.66
C THR A 121 -18.49 11.56 0.46
N ALA A 122 -17.68 11.51 1.51
CA ALA A 122 -16.34 10.94 1.46
C ALA A 122 -16.35 9.44 1.08
N ILE A 123 -17.29 8.67 1.65
CA ILE A 123 -17.49 7.24 1.33
C ILE A 123 -17.92 7.07 -0.14
N LEU A 124 -18.85 7.88 -0.64
CA LEU A 124 -19.28 7.82 -2.03
C LEU A 124 -18.15 8.18 -3.00
N ILE A 125 -17.32 9.17 -2.69
CA ILE A 125 -16.11 9.50 -3.48
C ILE A 125 -15.15 8.31 -3.49
N SER A 126 -14.92 7.68 -2.33
CA SER A 126 -14.08 6.49 -2.21
C SER A 126 -14.59 5.36 -3.11
N LEU A 127 -15.85 4.96 -2.99
CA LEU A 127 -16.48 3.91 -3.80
C LEU A 127 -16.49 4.24 -5.29
N ALA A 128 -16.86 5.47 -5.65
CA ALA A 128 -16.87 5.94 -7.03
C ALA A 128 -15.47 5.89 -7.64
N SER A 129 -14.43 6.28 -6.88
CA SER A 129 -13.05 6.25 -7.37
C SER A 129 -12.56 4.83 -7.68
N LEU A 130 -12.92 3.83 -6.88
CA LEU A 130 -12.56 2.43 -7.12
C LEU A 130 -13.26 1.88 -8.39
N GLY A 131 -14.57 2.14 -8.52
CA GLY A 131 -15.36 1.69 -9.66
C GLY A 131 -14.99 2.39 -10.98
N PHE A 132 -14.94 3.72 -10.96
CA PHE A 132 -14.55 4.54 -12.12
C PHE A 132 -13.10 4.26 -12.52
N GLY A 133 -12.21 4.07 -11.56
CA GLY A 133 -10.82 3.69 -11.80
C GLY A 133 -10.65 2.46 -12.66
N TRP A 134 -11.38 1.39 -12.34
CA TRP A 134 -11.37 0.17 -13.14
C TRP A 134 -11.97 0.38 -14.53
N LEU A 135 -13.11 1.06 -14.64
CA LEU A 135 -13.74 1.33 -15.94
C LEU A 135 -12.82 2.14 -16.85
N PHE A 136 -12.24 3.23 -16.33
CA PHE A 136 -11.27 4.06 -17.05
C PHE A 136 -10.06 3.23 -17.50
N TYR A 137 -9.47 2.45 -16.60
CA TYR A 137 -8.35 1.57 -16.91
C TYR A 137 -8.69 0.53 -17.98
N ASP A 138 -9.86 -0.12 -17.90
CA ASP A 138 -10.26 -1.16 -18.83
C ASP A 138 -10.50 -0.58 -20.23
N LEU A 139 -11.21 0.54 -20.32
CA LEU A 139 -11.43 1.29 -21.56
C LEU A 139 -10.12 1.75 -22.19
N LEU A 140 -9.18 2.27 -21.39
CA LEU A 140 -7.88 2.71 -21.89
C LEU A 140 -7.11 1.57 -22.55
N CYS A 141 -7.15 0.38 -21.96
CA CYS A 141 -6.45 -0.78 -22.49
C CYS A 141 -7.19 -1.45 -23.66
N LYS A 142 -8.51 -1.24 -23.80
CA LYS A 142 -9.27 -1.64 -25.00
C LYS A 142 -9.12 -0.64 -26.15
N SER A 143 -8.70 0.59 -25.85
CA SER A 143 -8.45 1.64 -26.85
C SER A 143 -7.21 1.35 -27.73
N PRO A 144 -6.97 2.13 -28.79
CA PRO A 144 -5.74 2.00 -29.61
C PRO A 144 -4.45 2.13 -28.80
N LEU A 145 -4.45 2.88 -27.69
CA LEU A 145 -3.31 2.99 -26.78
C LEU A 145 -2.94 1.63 -26.17
N GLY A 146 -3.93 0.77 -25.97
CA GLY A 146 -3.77 -0.61 -25.51
C GLY A 146 -2.86 -1.48 -26.38
N ARG A 147 -2.62 -1.10 -27.64
CA ARG A 147 -1.75 -1.85 -28.57
C ARG A 147 -0.27 -1.57 -28.34
N ASN A 148 0.08 -0.44 -27.70
CA ASN A 148 1.45 -0.09 -27.39
C ASN A 148 1.66 -0.07 -25.87
N THR A 149 2.29 -1.11 -25.33
CA THR A 149 2.53 -1.28 -23.90
C THR A 149 3.28 -0.10 -23.29
N TRP A 150 4.27 0.48 -23.97
CA TRP A 150 5.06 1.57 -23.40
C TRP A 150 4.25 2.86 -23.24
N VAL A 151 3.50 3.22 -24.28
CA VAL A 151 2.61 4.39 -24.23
C VAL A 151 1.52 4.18 -23.17
N LEU A 152 0.92 2.98 -23.15
CA LEU A 152 -0.10 2.64 -22.16
C LEU A 152 0.43 2.74 -20.73
N MET A 153 1.63 2.23 -20.45
CA MET A 153 2.25 2.34 -19.13
C MET A 153 2.55 3.78 -18.74
N GLY A 154 3.01 4.62 -19.68
CA GLY A 154 3.21 6.05 -19.45
C GLY A 154 1.91 6.78 -19.09
N VAL A 155 0.84 6.55 -19.85
CA VAL A 155 -0.48 7.15 -19.58
C VAL A 155 -1.05 6.65 -18.25
N LEU A 156 -0.95 5.35 -17.96
CA LEU A 156 -1.40 4.80 -16.68
C LEU A 156 -0.60 5.34 -15.51
N TYR A 157 0.71 5.56 -15.67
CA TYR A 157 1.51 6.20 -14.64
C TYR A 157 1.03 7.63 -14.36
N VAL A 158 0.81 8.45 -15.40
CA VAL A 158 0.26 9.80 -15.23
C VAL A 158 -1.11 9.78 -14.56
N ALA A 159 -1.98 8.84 -14.93
CA ALA A 159 -3.28 8.66 -14.29
C ALA A 159 -3.14 8.29 -12.80
N LEU A 160 -2.19 7.42 -12.44
CA LEU A 160 -1.92 7.07 -11.03
C LEU A 160 -1.36 8.26 -10.23
N VAL A 161 -0.52 9.10 -10.83
CA VAL A 161 -0.04 10.33 -10.20
C VAL A 161 -1.19 11.32 -9.98
N ALA A 162 -2.06 11.49 -10.98
CA ALA A 162 -3.24 12.33 -10.88
C ALA A 162 -4.22 11.82 -9.80
N MET A 163 -4.41 10.50 -9.69
CA MET A 163 -5.19 9.89 -8.62
C MET A 163 -4.56 10.08 -7.24
N ALA A 164 -3.24 9.91 -7.12
CA ALA A 164 -2.51 10.16 -5.88
C ALA A 164 -2.69 11.60 -5.40
N TRP A 165 -2.52 12.57 -6.32
CA TRP A 165 -2.79 13.96 -6.04
C TRP A 165 -4.26 14.19 -5.66
N GLY A 166 -5.21 13.69 -6.46
CA GLY A 166 -6.65 13.84 -6.21
C GLY A 166 -7.08 13.31 -4.84
N TYR A 167 -6.55 12.15 -4.41
CA TYR A 167 -6.84 11.64 -3.06
C TYR A 167 -6.28 12.54 -1.95
N THR A 168 -5.12 13.17 -2.14
CA THR A 168 -4.59 14.13 -1.15
C THR A 168 -5.38 15.44 -1.09
N GLN A 169 -6.24 15.71 -2.08
CA GLN A 169 -7.15 16.88 -2.08
C GLN A 169 -8.52 16.58 -1.44
N VAL A 170 -8.76 15.34 -1.01
CA VAL A 170 -10.08 14.92 -0.51
C VAL A 170 -9.98 14.17 0.83
N PHE A 171 -8.98 13.32 0.97
CA PHE A 171 -8.82 12.44 2.13
C PHE A 171 -7.61 12.83 2.97
N THR A 172 -7.55 12.33 4.21
CA THR A 172 -6.33 12.37 5.02
C THR A 172 -5.15 11.76 4.24
N GLY A 173 -3.92 12.23 4.46
CA GLY A 173 -2.74 11.65 3.79
C GLY A 173 -2.63 10.13 3.98
N ARG A 174 -3.02 9.65 5.17
CA ARG A 174 -3.09 8.21 5.50
C ARG A 174 -4.11 7.48 4.63
N ALA A 175 -5.34 8.00 4.56
CA ALA A 175 -6.37 7.46 3.70
C ALA A 175 -5.98 7.53 2.23
N ALA A 176 -5.35 8.61 1.77
CA ALA A 176 -4.93 8.77 0.38
C ALA A 176 -3.98 7.65 -0.06
N PHE A 177 -2.98 7.31 0.77
CA PHE A 177 -2.06 6.20 0.48
C PHE A 177 -2.78 4.85 0.49
N LEU A 178 -3.60 4.58 1.50
CA LEU A 178 -4.37 3.34 1.53
C LEU A 178 -5.30 3.22 0.32
N HIS A 179 -6.01 4.30 -0.06
CA HIS A 179 -6.94 4.32 -1.19
C HIS A 179 -6.21 4.14 -2.51
N LEU A 180 -5.00 4.68 -2.66
CA LEU A 180 -4.17 4.42 -3.83
C LEU A 180 -3.79 2.94 -3.96
N GLY A 181 -3.46 2.29 -2.84
CA GLY A 181 -3.30 0.85 -2.76
C GLY A 181 -4.59 0.09 -3.08
N ALA A 182 -5.72 0.51 -2.52
CA ALA A 182 -7.03 -0.13 -2.74
C ALA A 182 -7.51 0.01 -4.19
N PHE A 183 -7.28 1.17 -4.80
CA PHE A 183 -7.56 1.48 -6.20
C PHE A 183 -6.79 0.55 -7.13
N THR A 184 -5.48 0.46 -6.93
CA THR A 184 -4.60 -0.40 -7.73
C THR A 184 -4.91 -1.89 -7.50
N ALA A 185 -5.11 -2.32 -6.25
CA ALA A 185 -5.53 -3.68 -5.94
C ALA A 185 -6.91 -4.04 -6.53
N THR A 186 -7.84 -3.08 -6.59
CA THR A 186 -9.15 -3.25 -7.23
C THR A 186 -9.00 -3.48 -8.73
N ILE A 187 -8.18 -2.66 -9.42
CA ILE A 187 -7.85 -2.89 -10.83
C ILE A 187 -7.26 -4.28 -11.02
N MET A 188 -6.32 -4.69 -10.16
CA MET A 188 -5.66 -5.98 -10.25
C MET A 188 -6.62 -7.16 -10.06
N SER A 189 -7.52 -7.09 -9.08
CA SER A 189 -8.50 -8.15 -8.82
C SER A 189 -9.58 -8.18 -9.91
N ALA A 190 -10.02 -7.01 -10.37
CA ALA A 190 -10.98 -6.89 -11.47
C ALA A 190 -10.40 -7.42 -12.80
N ASN A 191 -9.10 -7.27 -13.03
CA ASN A 191 -8.41 -7.93 -14.14
C ASN A 191 -8.53 -9.45 -14.09
N VAL A 192 -8.39 -10.05 -12.90
CA VAL A 192 -8.57 -11.50 -12.72
C VAL A 192 -10.02 -11.88 -12.98
N PHE A 193 -10.97 -11.16 -12.38
CA PHE A 193 -12.39 -11.49 -12.39
C PHE A 193 -13.07 -11.27 -13.74
N PHE A 194 -12.90 -10.10 -14.35
CA PHE A 194 -13.63 -9.70 -15.56
C PHE A 194 -12.91 -10.04 -16.87
N ILE A 195 -11.59 -10.23 -16.84
CA ILE A 195 -10.80 -10.40 -18.08
C ILE A 195 -10.10 -11.76 -18.13
N ILE A 196 -9.22 -12.07 -17.17
CA ILE A 196 -8.37 -13.26 -17.24
C ILE A 196 -9.21 -14.53 -17.12
N MET A 197 -10.03 -14.66 -16.07
CA MET A 197 -10.83 -15.86 -15.84
C MET A 197 -11.86 -16.15 -16.93
N PRO A 198 -12.65 -15.16 -17.42
CA PRO A 198 -13.56 -15.39 -18.55
C PRO A 198 -12.82 -15.82 -19.82
N ASN A 199 -11.71 -15.16 -20.16
CA ASN A 199 -10.91 -15.53 -21.33
C ASN A 199 -10.33 -16.94 -21.23
N GLN A 200 -9.82 -17.32 -20.05
CA GLN A 200 -9.31 -18.68 -19.83
C GLN A 200 -10.42 -19.73 -19.92
N ARG A 201 -11.64 -19.44 -19.45
CA ARG A 201 -12.79 -20.34 -19.60
C ARG A 201 -13.18 -20.55 -21.07
N VAL A 202 -13.16 -19.48 -21.88
CA VAL A 202 -13.43 -19.59 -23.33
C VAL A 202 -12.38 -20.49 -23.98
N VAL A 203 -11.10 -20.27 -23.68
CA VAL A 203 -10.00 -21.11 -24.19
C VAL A 203 -10.22 -22.57 -23.78
N VAL A 204 -10.46 -22.86 -22.50
CA VAL A 204 -10.70 -24.23 -22.03
C VAL A 204 -11.93 -24.86 -22.69
N ALA A 205 -13.02 -24.11 -22.87
CA ALA A 205 -14.23 -24.62 -23.52
C ALA A 205 -14.01 -24.96 -25.00
N ASP A 206 -13.25 -24.14 -25.74
CA ASP A 206 -12.87 -24.44 -27.13
C ASP A 206 -12.06 -25.73 -27.23
N LEU A 207 -11.15 -25.95 -26.28
CA LEU A 207 -10.29 -27.14 -26.25
C LEU A 207 -11.06 -28.42 -25.93
N ILE A 208 -11.96 -28.37 -24.95
CA ILE A 208 -12.85 -29.49 -24.63
C ILE A 208 -13.69 -29.85 -25.86
N ALA A 209 -14.08 -28.86 -26.65
CA ALA A 209 -14.85 -29.05 -27.88
C ALA A 209 -14.00 -29.39 -29.13
N GLY A 210 -12.68 -29.60 -28.98
CA GLY A 210 -11.78 -29.92 -30.09
C GLY A 210 -11.54 -28.77 -31.09
N ARG A 211 -11.89 -27.53 -30.74
CA ARG A 211 -11.65 -26.34 -31.55
C ARG A 211 -10.29 -25.72 -31.22
N ALA A 212 -9.69 -25.02 -32.18
CA ALA A 212 -8.52 -24.18 -31.94
C ALA A 212 -8.95 -22.85 -31.28
N PRO A 213 -8.52 -22.56 -30.03
CA PRO A 213 -8.79 -21.30 -29.35
C PRO A 213 -8.19 -20.10 -30.06
N ASP A 214 -8.90 -18.97 -30.02
CA ASP A 214 -8.41 -17.71 -30.56
C ASP A 214 -7.24 -17.15 -29.72
N PRO A 215 -6.05 -16.93 -30.30
CA PRO A 215 -4.87 -16.41 -29.60
C PRO A 215 -5.09 -15.07 -28.89
N LYS A 216 -6.08 -14.26 -29.34
CA LYS A 216 -6.35 -12.94 -28.75
C LYS A 216 -6.64 -13.00 -27.25
N TYR A 217 -7.29 -14.08 -26.78
CA TYR A 217 -7.68 -14.24 -25.38
C TYR A 217 -6.44 -14.36 -24.47
N GLY A 218 -5.43 -15.09 -24.93
CA GLY A 218 -4.15 -15.22 -24.24
C GLY A 218 -3.35 -13.92 -24.23
N VAL A 219 -3.34 -13.18 -25.33
CA VAL A 219 -2.66 -11.87 -25.42
C VAL A 219 -3.27 -10.86 -24.46
N ILE A 220 -4.61 -10.75 -24.43
CA ILE A 220 -5.33 -9.85 -23.51
C ILE A 220 -5.05 -10.23 -22.05
N ALA A 221 -5.16 -11.52 -21.71
CA ALA A 221 -4.91 -11.99 -20.35
C ALA A 221 -3.45 -11.73 -19.92
N LYS A 222 -2.48 -11.94 -20.82
CA LYS A 222 -1.06 -11.67 -20.57
C LYS A 222 -0.78 -10.19 -20.31
N GLN A 223 -1.41 -9.29 -21.07
CA GLN A 223 -1.29 -7.84 -20.83
C GLN A 223 -1.79 -7.46 -19.43
N ARG A 224 -2.95 -7.96 -19.00
CA ARG A 224 -3.48 -7.71 -17.66
C ARG A 224 -2.58 -8.26 -16.57
N SER A 225 -2.09 -9.50 -16.75
CA SER A 225 -1.16 -10.13 -15.83
C SER A 225 0.16 -9.35 -15.70
N LEU A 226 0.68 -8.82 -16.82
CA LEU A 226 1.87 -7.95 -16.81
C LEU A 226 1.64 -6.68 -15.99
N HIS A 227 0.48 -6.03 -16.14
CA HIS A 227 0.17 -4.84 -15.33
C HIS A 227 0.09 -5.19 -13.84
N ASN A 228 -0.59 -6.29 -13.50
CA ASN A 228 -0.68 -6.76 -12.12
C ASN A 228 0.71 -7.00 -11.50
N ASN A 229 1.62 -7.64 -12.24
CA ASN A 229 3.01 -7.90 -11.83
C ASN A 229 3.73 -6.61 -11.38
N TYR A 230 3.66 -5.55 -12.19
CA TYR A 230 4.36 -4.30 -11.91
C TYR A 230 3.69 -3.47 -10.82
N LEU A 231 2.38 -3.61 -10.62
CA LEU A 231 1.62 -2.91 -9.58
C LEU A 231 1.74 -3.56 -8.20
N THR A 232 2.17 -4.82 -8.11
CA THR A 232 2.21 -5.57 -6.84
C THR A 232 3.06 -4.91 -5.75
N LEU A 233 4.31 -4.52 -6.04
CA LEU A 233 5.19 -3.95 -5.02
C LEU A 233 4.71 -2.58 -4.50
N PRO A 234 4.27 -1.65 -5.38
CA PRO A 234 3.63 -0.41 -4.92
C PRO A 234 2.41 -0.66 -4.03
N VAL A 235 1.51 -1.59 -4.41
CA VAL A 235 0.34 -1.94 -3.59
C VAL A 235 0.76 -2.37 -2.18
N ILE A 236 1.75 -3.25 -2.06
CA ILE A 236 2.26 -3.70 -0.75
C ILE A 236 2.77 -2.50 0.07
N PHE A 237 3.55 -1.61 -0.55
CA PHE A 237 4.05 -0.42 0.12
C PHE A 237 2.89 0.45 0.64
N PHE A 238 1.90 0.74 -0.20
CA PHE A 238 0.76 1.57 0.19
C PHE A 238 -0.05 0.95 1.34
N MET A 239 -0.26 -0.37 1.32
CA MET A 239 -0.96 -1.07 2.41
C MET A 239 -0.18 -1.01 3.73
N LEU A 240 1.15 -1.12 3.68
CA LEU A 240 2.03 -1.04 4.86
C LEU A 240 2.33 0.39 5.32
N SER A 241 2.12 1.38 4.47
CA SER A 241 2.49 2.78 4.72
C SER A 241 1.84 3.36 5.98
N ASN A 242 0.68 2.82 6.41
CA ASN A 242 -0.03 3.17 7.64
C ASN A 242 0.83 3.10 8.91
N HIS A 243 1.94 2.34 8.87
CA HIS A 243 2.87 2.20 9.98
C HIS A 243 4.00 3.25 9.98
N TYR A 244 4.13 4.05 8.92
CA TYR A 244 5.24 4.96 8.68
C TYR A 244 4.74 6.35 8.22
N PRO A 245 4.38 7.25 9.16
CA PRO A 245 3.84 8.58 8.88
C PRO A 245 4.64 9.41 7.89
N LEU A 246 5.98 9.33 7.94
CA LEU A 246 6.88 10.06 7.04
C LEU A 246 6.62 9.75 5.55
N ALA A 247 6.00 8.62 5.24
CA ALA A 247 5.63 8.28 3.87
C ALA A 247 4.41 9.08 3.36
N PHE A 248 3.44 9.37 4.22
CA PHE A 248 2.12 9.87 3.80
C PHE A 248 1.71 11.23 4.40
N ALA A 249 2.30 11.64 5.52
CA ALA A 249 1.90 12.82 6.30
C ALA A 249 2.80 14.04 6.01
N THR A 250 3.11 14.26 4.72
CA THR A 250 3.91 15.39 4.22
C THR A 250 3.20 16.07 3.04
N ALA A 251 3.54 17.33 2.76
CA ALA A 251 2.99 18.06 1.60
C ALA A 251 3.36 17.41 0.25
N TYR A 252 4.42 16.61 0.22
CA TYR A 252 4.90 15.90 -0.96
C TYR A 252 4.41 14.44 -1.03
N SER A 253 3.42 14.06 -0.21
CA SER A 253 2.91 12.70 -0.13
C SER A 253 2.49 12.13 -1.50
N TRP A 254 1.82 12.92 -2.34
CA TRP A 254 1.46 12.48 -3.71
C TRP A 254 2.68 12.26 -4.62
N VAL A 255 3.77 13.01 -4.44
CA VAL A 255 5.05 12.81 -5.15
C VAL A 255 5.75 11.56 -4.64
N ILE A 256 5.75 11.34 -3.32
CA ILE A 256 6.28 10.12 -2.71
C ILE A 256 5.54 8.90 -3.27
N ALA A 257 4.21 8.96 -3.38
CA ALA A 257 3.41 7.90 -3.99
C ALA A 257 3.80 7.64 -5.47
N ALA A 258 4.02 8.70 -6.25
CA ALA A 258 4.49 8.60 -7.63
C ALA A 258 5.88 7.92 -7.73
N LEU A 259 6.78 8.23 -6.80
CA LEU A 259 8.11 7.62 -6.71
C LEU A 259 8.07 6.15 -6.27
N VAL A 260 7.17 5.80 -5.36
CA VAL A 260 6.94 4.40 -4.92
C VAL A 260 6.53 3.52 -6.10
N PHE A 261 5.70 4.01 -7.02
CA PHE A 261 5.38 3.29 -8.26
C PHE A 261 6.63 3.00 -9.09
N LEU A 262 7.49 4.01 -9.30
CA LEU A 262 8.74 3.85 -10.05
C LEU A 262 9.72 2.89 -9.34
N MET A 263 9.80 2.98 -8.02
CA MET A 263 10.59 2.06 -7.19
C MET A 263 10.12 0.62 -7.39
N GLY A 264 8.81 0.38 -7.32
CA GLY A 264 8.23 -0.93 -7.62
C GLY A 264 8.55 -1.43 -9.02
N VAL A 265 8.49 -0.55 -10.03
CA VAL A 265 8.82 -0.88 -11.42
C VAL A 265 10.27 -1.30 -11.59
N THR A 266 11.21 -0.53 -11.04
CA THR A 266 12.65 -0.82 -11.14
C THR A 266 13.02 -2.13 -10.45
N ILE A 267 12.49 -2.39 -9.24
CA ILE A 267 12.69 -3.66 -8.52
C ILE A 267 12.09 -4.83 -9.33
N ARG A 268 10.83 -4.73 -9.76
CA ARG A 268 10.20 -5.79 -10.57
C ARG A 268 10.91 -6.02 -11.89
N HIS A 269 11.44 -4.97 -12.52
CA HIS A 269 12.19 -5.11 -13.77
C HIS A 269 13.46 -5.95 -13.57
N TRP A 270 14.18 -5.78 -12.47
CA TRP A 270 15.33 -6.63 -12.13
C TRP A 270 14.95 -8.10 -12.01
N PHE A 271 13.93 -8.38 -11.20
CA PHE A 271 13.45 -9.76 -11.01
C PHE A 271 12.95 -10.35 -12.31
N ASN A 272 12.07 -9.66 -13.04
CA ASN A 272 11.53 -10.16 -14.31
C ASN A 272 12.64 -10.47 -15.33
N THR A 273 13.64 -9.59 -15.46
CA THR A 273 14.76 -9.78 -16.40
C THR A 273 15.65 -10.96 -16.01
N THR A 274 15.89 -11.12 -14.70
CA THR A 274 16.68 -12.23 -14.16
C THR A 274 15.96 -13.56 -14.32
N HIS A 275 14.65 -13.64 -13.99
CA HIS A 275 13.83 -14.84 -14.21
C HIS A 275 13.79 -15.20 -15.70
N ALA A 276 13.71 -14.20 -16.59
CA ALA A 276 13.77 -14.39 -18.03
C ALA A 276 15.15 -14.77 -18.58
N ARG A 277 16.17 -14.88 -17.72
CA ARG A 277 17.57 -15.17 -18.07
C ARG A 277 18.16 -14.21 -19.11
N LYS A 278 17.70 -12.95 -19.12
CA LYS A 278 18.17 -11.88 -20.01
C LYS A 278 19.32 -11.06 -19.42
N GLY A 279 19.94 -11.56 -18.35
CA GLY A 279 21.00 -10.89 -17.59
C GLY A 279 20.52 -10.32 -16.26
N ARG A 280 21.41 -9.58 -15.59
CA ARG A 280 21.18 -9.01 -14.25
C ARG A 280 21.34 -7.49 -14.35
N PRO A 281 20.26 -6.73 -14.62
CA PRO A 281 20.35 -5.29 -14.88
C PRO A 281 20.62 -4.51 -13.59
N THR A 282 21.86 -4.52 -13.10
CA THR A 282 22.24 -3.95 -11.78
C THR A 282 21.94 -2.45 -11.64
N TRP A 283 21.84 -1.72 -12.76
CA TRP A 283 21.44 -0.30 -12.78
C TRP A 283 20.10 -0.04 -12.09
N THR A 284 19.17 -1.01 -12.09
CA THR A 284 17.86 -0.86 -11.45
C THR A 284 17.99 -0.65 -9.95
N TRP A 285 18.97 -1.28 -9.30
CA TRP A 285 19.23 -1.11 -7.87
C TRP A 285 19.77 0.28 -7.55
N LEU A 286 20.66 0.80 -8.41
CA LEU A 286 21.14 2.19 -8.29
C LEU A 286 19.97 3.17 -8.42
N VAL A 287 19.12 3.01 -9.43
CA VAL A 287 17.93 3.87 -9.61
C VAL A 287 16.95 3.72 -8.44
N THR A 288 16.71 2.50 -7.95
CA THR A 288 15.88 2.23 -6.76
C THR A 288 16.42 2.99 -5.55
N LEU A 289 17.74 2.92 -5.30
CA LEU A 289 18.39 3.62 -4.20
C LEU A 289 18.26 5.14 -4.32
N LEU A 290 18.48 5.69 -5.52
CA LEU A 290 18.33 7.13 -5.77
C LEU A 290 16.88 7.59 -5.55
N ILE A 291 15.89 6.80 -6.01
CA ILE A 291 14.47 7.06 -5.76
C ILE A 291 14.18 7.02 -4.26
N PHE A 292 14.73 6.03 -3.54
CA PHE A 292 14.53 5.90 -2.10
C PHE A 292 15.14 7.08 -1.33
N ILE A 293 16.33 7.53 -1.71
CA ILE A 293 16.95 8.75 -1.16
C ILE A 293 16.09 9.98 -1.45
N ALA A 294 15.52 10.10 -2.65
CA ALA A 294 14.61 11.19 -2.98
C ALA A 294 13.33 11.15 -2.13
N ILE A 295 12.78 9.95 -1.84
CA ILE A 295 11.64 9.78 -0.91
C ILE A 295 12.04 10.20 0.52
N ILE A 296 13.22 9.79 1.00
CA ILE A 296 13.73 10.22 2.31
C ILE A 296 13.88 11.74 2.35
N TRP A 297 14.43 12.33 1.29
CA TRP A 297 14.56 13.77 1.18
C TRP A 297 13.20 14.45 1.22
N LEU A 298 12.26 14.09 0.33
CA LEU A 298 10.89 14.65 0.30
C LEU A 298 10.12 14.46 1.61
N SER A 299 10.35 13.36 2.33
CA SER A 299 9.72 13.14 3.64
C SER A 299 10.31 14.04 4.74
N THR A 300 11.47 14.64 4.49
CA THR A 300 12.18 15.54 5.40
C THR A 300 12.27 16.99 4.88
N VAL A 301 11.82 17.32 3.66
CA VAL A 301 11.90 18.69 3.10
C VAL A 301 11.29 19.78 3.99
N PRO A 302 10.20 19.56 4.77
CA PRO A 302 9.75 20.55 5.75
C PRO A 302 10.86 20.97 6.75
N LYS A 303 11.83 20.09 7.02
CA LYS A 303 13.05 20.32 7.84
C LYS A 303 14.18 21.04 7.08
N ILE A 304 14.29 20.86 5.77
CA ILE A 304 15.40 21.40 4.95
C ILE A 304 15.15 22.85 4.54
N LEU A 305 13.88 23.22 4.35
CA LEU A 305 13.49 24.62 4.18
C LEU A 305 13.59 25.43 5.50
N SER A 306 13.59 24.74 6.64
CA SER A 306 13.76 25.34 7.98
C SER A 306 15.18 25.24 8.56
N GLY A 307 16.11 24.54 7.87
CA GLY A 307 17.55 24.62 8.15
C GLY A 307 18.05 23.93 9.43
N GLU A 308 17.50 22.78 9.85
CA GLU A 308 17.94 22.09 11.08
C GLU A 308 18.53 20.72 10.80
N ASP A 309 19.77 20.49 11.26
CA ASP A 309 20.53 19.25 11.05
C ASP A 309 20.22 18.15 12.09
N LYS A 310 20.64 16.93 11.75
CA LYS A 310 20.25 15.66 12.40
C LYS A 310 20.91 15.43 13.76
N ALA A 311 20.14 14.89 14.71
CA ALA A 311 20.67 14.26 15.91
C ALA A 311 20.07 12.85 16.13
N GLU A 312 20.97 11.88 16.31
CA GLU A 312 20.70 10.49 16.70
C GLU A 312 20.20 10.39 18.16
N ILE A 313 19.40 9.35 18.40
CA ILE A 313 18.58 9.09 19.60
C ILE A 313 19.42 8.24 20.58
N THR A 314 19.50 8.57 21.88
CA THR A 314 18.53 8.19 22.92
C THR A 314 18.71 9.04 24.18
N PRO A 315 17.66 9.70 24.71
CA PRO A 315 17.68 10.29 26.05
C PRO A 315 17.03 9.48 27.17
N SER A 316 17.63 9.61 28.35
CA SER A 316 16.99 9.32 29.63
C SER A 316 15.80 10.27 29.85
N TYR A 317 14.73 9.76 30.45
CA TYR A 317 13.56 10.48 30.92
C TYR A 317 13.82 11.93 31.39
N ASN A 318 14.87 12.11 32.21
CA ASN A 318 15.18 13.38 32.86
C ASN A 318 15.46 14.49 31.84
N GLN A 319 16.13 14.17 30.74
CA GLN A 319 16.55 15.14 29.72
C GLN A 319 15.37 15.76 28.96
N PHE A 320 14.31 14.99 28.70
CA PHE A 320 13.11 15.53 28.04
C PHE A 320 12.22 16.28 29.01
N ALA A 321 12.08 15.80 30.25
CA ALA A 321 11.27 16.45 31.28
C ALA A 321 11.91 17.75 31.81
N SER A 322 13.25 17.85 31.82
CA SER A 322 13.98 19.04 32.28
C SER A 322 14.14 20.13 31.23
N ASN A 323 13.79 19.86 29.97
CA ASN A 323 13.97 20.82 28.89
C ASN A 323 13.04 22.05 29.06
N ALA A 324 13.55 23.24 28.73
CA ALA A 324 12.83 24.50 28.90
C ALA A 324 11.48 24.58 28.16
N HIS A 325 11.30 23.84 27.07
CA HIS A 325 10.03 23.80 26.32
C HIS A 325 8.99 22.85 26.93
N PHE A 326 9.40 21.95 27.83
CA PHE A 326 8.56 20.87 28.32
C PHE A 326 7.25 21.32 28.99
N PRO A 327 7.20 22.38 29.81
CA PRO A 327 5.94 22.83 30.41
C PRO A 327 4.89 23.20 29.35
N ALA A 328 5.29 23.93 28.31
CA ALA A 328 4.39 24.31 27.22
C ALA A 328 3.98 23.10 26.37
N VAL A 329 4.88 22.12 26.18
CA VAL A 329 4.57 20.85 25.52
C VAL A 329 3.57 20.02 26.30
N ARG A 330 3.74 19.91 27.62
CA ARG A 330 2.82 19.18 28.50
C ARG A 330 1.40 19.76 28.40
N ASP A 331 1.28 21.09 28.48
CA ASP A 331 -0.01 21.77 28.38
C ASP A 331 -0.65 21.58 26.99
N LEU A 332 0.18 21.61 25.94
CA LEU A 332 -0.26 21.32 24.58
C LEU A 332 -0.77 19.88 24.42
N ILE A 333 -0.07 18.89 24.95
CA ILE A 333 -0.47 17.48 24.90
C ILE A 333 -1.75 17.25 25.69
N SER A 334 -1.85 17.85 26.87
CA SER A 334 -3.08 17.82 27.68
C SER A 334 -4.27 18.41 26.91
N THR A 335 -4.04 19.41 26.06
CA THR A 335 -5.10 20.05 25.27
C THR A 335 -5.45 19.28 23.99
N ARG A 336 -4.44 18.73 23.29
CA ARG A 336 -4.62 18.21 21.92
C ARG A 336 -4.64 16.69 21.83
N CYS A 337 -4.11 15.98 22.81
CA CYS A 337 -3.85 14.53 22.75
C CYS A 337 -4.61 13.73 23.82
N SER A 338 -4.86 14.33 24.99
CA SER A 338 -5.47 13.65 26.15
C SER A 338 -6.83 12.99 25.84
N MET A 339 -7.63 13.56 24.94
CA MET A 339 -8.94 13.02 24.54
C MET A 339 -8.86 11.56 24.04
N CYS A 340 -7.73 11.18 23.45
CA CYS A 340 -7.50 9.85 22.89
C CYS A 340 -6.38 9.07 23.63
N HIS A 341 -5.42 9.77 24.21
CA HIS A 341 -4.22 9.22 24.85
C HIS A 341 -4.26 9.38 26.39
N SER A 342 -5.43 9.15 26.99
CA SER A 342 -5.64 9.07 28.44
C SER A 342 -5.81 7.62 28.91
N ALA A 343 -5.73 7.39 30.23
CA ALA A 343 -6.03 6.09 30.83
C ALA A 343 -7.49 5.70 30.54
N GLU A 344 -8.38 6.70 30.55
CA GLU A 344 -9.77 6.60 30.11
C GLU A 344 -10.04 7.59 28.97
N PRO A 345 -9.91 7.17 27.70
CA PRO A 345 -10.22 8.03 26.55
C PRO A 345 -11.68 8.46 26.54
N VAL A 346 -11.88 9.72 26.20
CA VAL A 346 -13.20 10.38 26.19
C VAL A 346 -13.68 10.72 24.78
N TYR A 347 -12.86 10.48 23.76
CA TYR A 347 -13.26 10.61 22.36
C TYR A 347 -14.17 9.45 21.94
N GLU A 348 -15.35 9.77 21.38
CA GLU A 348 -16.35 8.77 20.98
C GLU A 348 -15.76 7.73 20.00
N GLY A 349 -15.93 6.44 20.32
CA GLY A 349 -15.39 5.34 19.52
C GLY A 349 -13.96 4.91 19.90
N ILE A 350 -13.25 5.66 20.75
CA ILE A 350 -11.96 5.26 21.32
C ILE A 350 -12.19 4.85 22.77
N ASN A 351 -12.12 3.55 23.06
CA ASN A 351 -12.37 3.01 24.40
C ASN A 351 -11.08 2.66 25.16
N ARG A 352 -9.93 2.71 24.47
CA ARG A 352 -8.60 2.46 25.01
C ARG A 352 -7.58 3.32 24.27
N PRO A 353 -6.52 3.79 24.94
CA PRO A 353 -5.50 4.60 24.31
C PRO A 353 -4.92 3.86 23.10
N PRO A 354 -4.89 4.48 21.91
CA PRO A 354 -4.32 3.85 20.72
C PRO A 354 -2.90 3.37 20.98
N LYS A 355 -2.62 2.10 20.67
CA LYS A 355 -1.35 1.40 20.94
C LYS A 355 -0.97 1.32 22.44
N GLY A 356 -1.89 1.59 23.35
CA GLY A 356 -1.59 1.64 24.79
C GLY A 356 -0.77 2.86 25.21
N VAL A 357 -0.67 3.89 24.35
CA VAL A 357 0.08 5.11 24.66
C VAL A 357 -0.81 6.04 25.49
N VAL A 358 -0.47 6.20 26.76
CA VAL A 358 -1.06 7.17 27.68
C VAL A 358 -0.11 8.37 27.78
N LEU A 359 -0.64 9.58 27.87
CA LEU A 359 0.08 10.86 27.88
C LEU A 359 -0.53 11.80 28.94
N GLU A 360 -0.84 11.27 30.13
CA GLU A 360 -1.50 12.04 31.20
C GLU A 360 -0.48 12.71 32.12
N ASP A 361 0.63 12.02 32.37
CA ASP A 361 1.67 12.53 33.24
C ASP A 361 2.95 12.91 32.48
N GLU A 362 3.79 13.69 33.15
CA GLU A 362 5.05 14.16 32.58
C GLU A 362 5.97 12.99 32.20
N ALA A 363 5.82 11.87 32.91
CA ALA A 363 6.68 10.72 32.76
C ALA A 363 6.44 9.97 31.46
N GLU A 364 5.18 9.71 31.19
CA GLU A 364 4.67 9.11 29.98
C GLU A 364 4.94 10.00 28.77
N ILE A 365 4.72 11.31 28.89
CA ILE A 365 5.02 12.26 27.82
C ILE A 365 6.51 12.23 27.45
N ALA A 366 7.40 12.28 28.44
CA ALA A 366 8.84 12.22 28.20
C ALA A 366 9.28 10.86 27.62
N ALA A 367 8.71 9.75 28.10
CA ALA A 367 8.98 8.40 27.58
C ALA A 367 8.56 8.25 26.11
N HIS A 368 7.52 8.97 25.69
CA HIS A 368 7.01 8.99 24.33
C HIS A 368 7.52 10.16 23.48
N ALA A 369 8.50 10.95 23.95
CA ALA A 369 8.98 12.17 23.29
C ALA A 369 9.32 11.96 21.80
N ARG A 370 9.99 10.85 21.46
CA ARG A 370 10.31 10.51 20.07
C ARG A 370 9.08 10.24 19.22
N ASP A 371 8.10 9.52 19.77
CA ASP A 371 6.88 9.19 19.04
C ASP A 371 6.02 10.45 18.86
N ILE A 372 5.90 11.29 19.88
CA ILE A 372 5.23 12.59 19.82
C ILE A 372 5.89 13.48 18.77
N TYR A 373 7.22 13.54 18.79
CA TYR A 373 8.02 14.26 17.78
C TYR A 373 7.72 13.78 16.36
N ILE A 374 7.71 12.47 16.09
CA ILE A 374 7.46 11.95 14.74
C ILE A 374 5.99 12.09 14.33
N GLN A 375 5.05 11.75 15.20
CA GLN A 375 3.62 11.63 14.87
C GLN A 375 2.91 12.98 14.82
N ALA A 376 3.28 13.93 15.69
CA ALA A 376 2.59 15.22 15.84
C ALA A 376 3.48 16.43 15.55
N GLY A 377 4.78 16.39 15.85
CA GLY A 377 5.71 17.51 15.57
C GLY A 377 6.14 17.57 14.11
N ARG A 378 6.81 16.52 13.63
CA ARG A 378 7.39 16.40 12.29
C ARG A 378 6.40 16.00 11.21
N SER A 379 5.30 15.38 11.60
CA SER A 379 4.24 15.00 10.67
C SER A 379 2.89 15.47 11.18
N HIS A 380 1.88 15.37 10.32
CA HIS A 380 0.49 15.73 10.62
C HIS A 380 -0.37 14.48 10.88
N ALA A 381 0.25 13.36 11.24
CA ALA A 381 -0.48 12.11 11.46
C ALA A 381 -1.31 12.12 12.74
N MET A 382 -0.86 12.87 13.75
CA MET A 382 -1.59 13.12 14.99
C MET A 382 -1.78 14.62 15.20
N PRO A 383 -2.93 15.03 15.77
CA PRO A 383 -4.16 14.24 15.94
C PRO A 383 -4.74 13.83 14.57
N PRO A 384 -5.38 12.65 14.42
CA PRO A 384 -5.88 12.19 13.12
C PRO A 384 -6.88 13.18 12.53
N GLY A 385 -6.73 13.52 11.24
CA GLY A 385 -7.55 14.54 10.58
C GLY A 385 -7.47 15.93 11.21
N ASN A 386 -6.42 16.18 12.01
CA ASN A 386 -6.26 17.37 12.86
C ASN A 386 -7.48 17.69 13.72
N ILE A 387 -8.17 16.67 14.23
CA ILE A 387 -9.49 16.82 14.86
C ILE A 387 -9.55 17.73 16.10
N THR A 388 -8.41 18.00 16.72
CA THR A 388 -8.32 18.97 17.83
C THR A 388 -7.75 20.31 17.39
N ASP A 389 -7.73 20.63 16.10
CA ASP A 389 -7.27 21.91 15.54
C ASP A 389 -5.85 22.31 15.97
N MET A 390 -4.93 21.35 15.94
CA MET A 390 -3.53 21.60 16.29
C MET A 390 -2.86 22.47 15.22
N THR A 391 -2.35 23.63 15.63
CA THR A 391 -1.76 24.66 14.77
C THR A 391 -0.32 24.35 14.38
N GLY A 392 0.18 25.03 13.34
CA GLY A 392 1.57 24.88 12.90
C GLY A 392 2.60 25.28 13.95
N ASP A 393 2.33 26.31 14.76
CA ASP A 393 3.26 26.77 15.80
C ASP A 393 3.29 25.82 17.00
N GLU A 394 2.17 25.21 17.35
CA GLU A 394 2.13 24.12 18.33
C GLU A 394 2.94 22.90 17.88
N ARG A 395 2.91 22.56 16.59
CA ARG A 395 3.74 21.47 16.03
C ARG A 395 5.23 21.81 16.04
N LYS A 396 5.58 23.08 15.78
CA LYS A 396 6.96 23.58 15.93
C LYS A 396 7.43 23.51 17.37
N LEU A 397 6.56 23.80 18.36
CA LEU A 397 6.89 23.65 19.77
C LEU A 397 7.29 22.20 20.12
N LEU A 398 6.53 21.20 19.65
CA LEU A 398 6.90 19.78 19.82
C LEU A 398 8.24 19.43 19.16
N THR A 399 8.50 20.02 17.99
CA THR A 399 9.76 19.82 17.25
C THR A 399 10.94 20.43 18.02
N ALA A 400 10.80 21.68 18.46
CA ALA A 400 11.81 22.41 19.21
C ALA A 400 12.16 21.69 20.51
N TRP A 401 11.16 21.29 21.30
CA TRP A 401 11.36 20.55 22.54
C TRP A 401 12.20 19.29 22.36
N PHE A 402 11.86 18.46 21.38
CA PHE A 402 12.59 17.22 21.15
C PHE A 402 14.03 17.49 20.69
N GLU A 403 14.22 18.45 19.78
CA GLU A 403 15.54 18.72 19.20
C GLU A 403 16.47 19.43 20.18
N SER A 404 15.97 20.40 20.96
CA SER A 404 16.75 21.06 22.01
C SER A 404 17.13 20.08 23.12
N ALA A 405 16.18 19.23 23.55
CA ALA A 405 16.46 18.23 24.57
C ALA A 405 17.57 17.29 24.08
N VAL A 406 17.48 16.76 22.86
CA VAL A 406 18.53 15.89 22.28
C VAL A 406 19.87 16.60 22.13
N GLN A 407 19.89 17.91 21.86
CA GLN A 407 21.11 18.69 21.76
C GLN A 407 21.77 18.92 23.12
N GLU A 408 20.99 19.24 24.16
CA GLU A 408 21.49 19.45 25.54
C GLU A 408 22.19 18.20 26.10
N GLY A 409 21.64 17.00 25.86
CA GLY A 409 22.26 15.74 26.31
C GLY A 409 23.48 15.28 25.49
N LYS A 410 23.92 16.04 24.48
CA LYS A 410 25.23 15.84 23.82
C LYS A 410 26.33 16.73 24.42
N THR A 411 25.94 17.76 25.18
CA THR A 411 26.84 18.74 25.80
C THR A 411 27.18 18.44 27.25
N GLU A 412 26.41 17.55 27.90
CA GLU A 412 26.81 16.81 29.11
C GLU A 412 27.55 15.53 28.75
#